data_AF-A0A3B0MPD3-F1
#
_entry.id   AF-A0A3B0MPD3-F1
#
_cell.length_a   1.000
_cell.length_b   1.000
_cell.length_c   1.000
_cell.angle_alpha   90.00
_cell.angle_beta   90.00
_cell.angle_gamma   90.00
#
_symmetry.space_group_name_H-M   'P 1'
#
loop_
_entity.id
_entity.type
_entity.pdbx_description
1 polymer ?
#
loop_
_entity_poly.entity_id
_entity_poly.type
_entity_poly.pdbx_seq_one_letter_code
_entity_poly.pdbx_strand_id
1 'polypeptide(L)' 'MQTYLTLNELRAKLGNRSRSAIYLDLEAGRLPKPVKLGGKLYWPQDDVDAHLRNLREEAA' A
#
# COMPACT_ATOMS: atom_id res chain seq x y z
N MET A 1 -6.95 16.21 3.28
CA MET A 1 -5.97 16.32 2.16
C MET A 1 -5.65 14.91 1.71
N GLN A 2 -5.76 14.60 0.42
CA GLN A 2 -5.33 13.29 -0.09
C GLN A 2 -3.80 13.26 -0.21
N THR A 3 -3.15 12.45 0.63
CA THR A 3 -1.71 12.17 0.53
C THR A 3 -1.50 10.99 -0.40
N TYR A 4 -0.57 11.12 -1.35
CA TYR A 4 -0.17 10.04 -2.24
C TYR A 4 1.23 9.56 -1.85
N LEU A 5 1.30 8.30 -1.43
CA LEU A 5 2.54 7.65 -1.03
C LEU A 5 3.21 7.05 -2.26
N THR A 6 4.51 7.31 -2.41
CA THR A 6 5.35 6.55 -3.33
C THR A 6 5.65 5.17 -2.75
N LEU A 7 6.21 4.27 -3.57
CA LEU A 7 6.67 2.94 -3.11
C LEU A 7 7.61 3.01 -1.90
N ASN A 8 8.41 4.08 -1.78
CA ASN A 8 9.33 4.28 -0.66
C ASN A 8 8.64 4.77 0.62
N GLU A 9 7.55 5.51 0.50
CA GLU A 9 6.78 5.94 1.67
C GLU A 9 5.83 4.84 2.15
N LEU A 10 5.24 4.09 1.21
CA LEU A 10 4.39 2.94 1.51
C LEU A 10 5.15 1.90 2.34
N ARG A 11 6.36 1.51 1.91
CA ARG A 11 7.21 0.57 2.67
C ARG A 11 7.55 1.07 4.07
N ALA A 12 7.77 2.38 4.22
CA ALA A 12 8.15 2.98 5.50
C ALA A 12 6.95 2.93 6.46
N LYS A 13 5.75 3.27 5.96
CA LYS A 13 4.49 3.14 6.71
C LYS A 13 4.21 1.70 7.13
N LEU A 14 4.57 0.72 6.30
CA LEU A 14 4.39 -0.71 6.57
C LEU A 14 5.51 -1.34 7.44
N GLY A 15 6.29 -0.54 8.17
CA GLY A 15 7.35 -1.04 9.05
C GLY A 15 8.63 -1.39 8.30
N ASN A 16 9.02 -0.58 7.32
CA ASN A 16 10.24 -0.72 6.53
C ASN A 16 10.33 -2.03 5.71
N ARG A 17 9.19 -2.50 5.19
CA ARG A 17 9.08 -3.73 4.38
C ARG A 17 9.98 -3.70 3.14
N SER A 18 10.57 -4.85 2.81
CA SER A 18 11.37 -5.03 1.60
C SER A 18 10.52 -4.86 0.33
N ARG A 19 11.16 -4.44 -0.78
CA ARG A 19 10.51 -4.33 -2.11
C ARG A 19 9.78 -5.62 -2.49
N SER A 20 10.45 -6.77 -2.35
CA SER A 20 9.85 -8.06 -2.67
C SER A 20 8.63 -8.37 -1.81
N ALA A 21 8.65 -8.02 -0.52
CA ALA A 21 7.49 -8.22 0.35
C ALA A 21 6.29 -7.38 -0.11
N ILE A 22 6.50 -6.13 -0.52
CA ILE A 22 5.43 -5.29 -1.08
C ILE A 22 4.84 -5.91 -2.35
N TYR A 23 5.67 -6.42 -3.26
CA TYR A 23 5.17 -7.11 -4.46
C TYR A 23 4.38 -8.37 -4.10
N LEU A 24 4.87 -9.18 -3.16
CA LEU A 24 4.14 -10.36 -2.66
C LEU A 24 2.81 -9.97 -1.99
N ASP A 25 2.79 -8.92 -1.17
CA ASP A 25 1.58 -8.41 -0.53
C ASP A 25 0.59 -7.85 -1.58
N LEU A 26 1.08 -7.23 -2.66
CA LEU A 26 0.25 -6.82 -3.81
C LEU A 26 -0.33 -8.02 -4.57
N GLU A 27 0.49 -9.05 -4.82
CA GLU A 27 0.05 -10.30 -5.48
C GLU A 27 -0.95 -11.08 -4.62
N ALA A 28 -0.76 -11.06 -3.30
CA ALA A 28 -1.67 -11.66 -2.33
C ALA A 28 -2.94 -10.84 -2.07
N GLY A 29 -3.09 -9.67 -2.71
CA GLY A 29 -4.24 -8.78 -2.50
C GLY A 29 -4.29 -8.11 -1.12
N ARG A 30 -3.17 -8.09 -0.38
CA ARG A 30 -3.05 -7.45 0.94
C ARG A 30 -2.78 -5.95 0.87
N LEU A 31 -2.52 -5.42 -0.32
CA LEU A 31 -2.28 -4.01 -0.55
C LEU A 31 -3.12 -3.52 -1.71
N PRO A 32 -3.61 -2.26 -1.66
CA PRO A 32 -4.36 -1.71 -2.77
C PRO A 32 -3.46 -1.52 -3.99
N LYS A 33 -4.08 -1.55 -5.18
CA LYS A 33 -3.36 -1.39 -6.43
C LYS A 33 -2.81 0.04 -6.55
N PRO A 34 -1.56 0.21 -7.03
CA PRO A 34 -1.03 1.55 -7.27
C PRO A 34 -1.81 2.28 -8.36
N VAL A 35 -2.00 3.56 -8.15
CA VAL A 35 -2.40 4.51 -9.17
C VAL A 35 -1.16 4.93 -9.95
N LYS A 36 -1.19 4.70 -11.26
CA LYS A 36 -0.11 5.13 -12.16
C LYS A 36 -0.31 6.59 -12.53
N LEU A 37 0.50 7.48 -11.97
CA LEU A 37 0.52 8.90 -12.33
C LEU A 37 1.84 9.20 -13.05
N GLY A 38 1.75 9.29 -14.38
CA GLY A 38 2.92 9.43 -15.25
C GLY A 38 3.84 8.20 -15.20
N GLY A 39 5.13 8.43 -14.94
CA GLY A 39 6.17 7.39 -14.88
C GLY A 39 6.37 6.74 -13.50
N LYS A 40 5.56 7.09 -12.50
CA LYS A 40 5.69 6.60 -11.12
C LYS A 40 4.38 6.00 -10.61
N LEU A 41 4.53 5.10 -9.65
CA LEU A 41 3.42 4.46 -8.94
C LEU A 41 3.16 5.21 -7.63
N TYR A 42 1.89 5.52 -7.41
CA TYR A 42 1.42 6.24 -6.23
C TYR A 42 0.29 5.47 -5.56
N TRP A 43 0.24 5.54 -4.24
CA TRP A 43 -0.80 4.92 -3.43
C TRP A 43 -1.52 6.00 -2.64
N PRO A 44 -2.83 6.18 -2.80
CA PRO A 44 -3.57 7.06 -1.92
C PRO A 44 -3.46 6.53 -0.49
N GLN A 45 -2.98 7.37 0.44
CA GLN A 45 -2.77 6.97 1.83
C GLN A 45 -4.07 6.49 2.49
N ASP A 46 -5.19 7.13 2.15
CA ASP A 46 -6.52 6.81 2.66
C ASP A 46 -6.94 5.38 2.25
N ASP A 47 -6.70 5.04 0.98
CA ASP A 47 -7.01 3.72 0.41
C ASP A 47 -6.16 2.62 1.07
N VAL A 48 -4.87 2.90 1.32
CA VAL A 48 -3.97 2.00 2.06
C VAL A 48 -4.46 1.79 3.49
N ASP A 49 -4.84 2.86 4.19
CA ASP A 49 -5.30 2.77 5.58
C ASP A 49 -6.61 1.99 5.68
N ALA A 50 -7.56 2.26 4.78
CA ALA A 50 -8.81 1.51 4.67
C ALA A 50 -8.57 0.02 4.34
N HIS A 51 -7.65 -0.30 3.43
CA HIS A 51 -7.29 -1.68 3.12
C HIS A 51 -6.72 -2.41 4.32
N LEU A 52 -5.75 -1.79 5.01
CA LEU A 52 -5.12 -2.36 6.20
C LEU A 52 -6.13 -2.57 7.33
N ARG A 53 -7.09 -1.65 7.47
CA ARG A 53 -8.18 -1.77 8.43
C ARG A 53 -9.10 -2.96 8.09
N ASN A 54 -9.56 -3.07 6.85
CA ASN A 54 -10.38 -4.19 6.41
C ASN A 54 -9.67 -5.54 6.57
N LEU A 55 -8.38 -5.63 6.22
CA LEU A 55 -7.56 -6.84 6.42
C LEU A 55 -7.48 -7.25 7.88
N ARG A 56 -7.43 -6.29 8.80
CA ARG A 56 -7.41 -6.56 10.24
C ARG A 56 -8.77 -7.06 10.72
N GLU A 57 -9.86 -6.56 10.15
CA GLU A 57 -11.22 -6.98 10.51
C GLU A 57 -11.59 -8.34 9.90
N GLU A 58 -11.09 -8.71 8.72
CA GLU A 58 -11.28 -10.05 8.13
C GLU A 58 -10.44 -11.16 8.81
N ALA A 59 -9.37 -10.78 9.51
CA ALA A 59 -8.50 -11.71 10.22
C ALA A 59 -8.92 -11.99 11.68
N ALA A 60 -10.01 -11.37 12.15
CA ALA A 60 -10.55 -11.49 13.51
C ALA A 60 -11.79 -12.42 13.55
#